data_AF-A0A379FHR3-F1
#
_entry.id   AF-A0A379FHR3-F1
#
_cell.length_a   1.000
_cell.length_b   1.000
_cell.length_c   1.000
_cell.angle_alpha   90.00
_cell.angle_beta   90.00
_cell.angle_gamma   90.00
#
_symmetry.space_group_name_H-M   'P 1'
#
loop_
_entity.id
_entity.type
_entity.pdbx_description
1 polymer ?
#
loop_
_entity_poly.entity_id
_entity_poly.type
_entity_poly.pdbx_seq_one_letter_code
_entity_poly.pdbx_strand_id
1 'polypeptide(L)'
;MKKRQKRAYRKLFSHTSYGKYDIHMLSDELHRRNKYNFYFISSASLSLISATFFIGLLSVNTAAVSLASHVEIIISMFFFAISLSVNSFSLFQLFISASDEIDKTEILIIFQYRFFAIIKLISFLSPFFGMIFLIAYFNEYISIVSFIIFILLFHYNGKVSKRAKRKSNNILNK
;
A
#
# COMPACT_ATOMS: atom_id res chain seq x y z
N MET A 1 15.92 14.75 16.81
CA MET A 1 16.54 13.61 16.09
C MET A 1 18.04 13.56 16.37
N LYS A 2 18.54 12.44 16.91
CA LYS A 2 19.96 12.30 17.32
C LYS A 2 20.88 12.27 16.08
N LYS A 3 22.13 12.72 16.23
CA LYS A 3 23.14 12.79 15.14
C LYS A 3 23.36 11.44 14.43
N ARG A 4 23.21 10.33 15.17
CA ARG A 4 23.30 8.95 14.67
C ARG A 4 22.19 8.59 13.69
N GLN A 5 20.93 8.92 14.00
CA GLN A 5 19.76 8.67 13.13
C GLN A 5 19.85 9.48 11.84
N LYS A 6 20.26 10.77 11.92
CA LYS A 6 20.54 11.59 10.74
C LYS A 6 21.58 10.95 9.82
N ARG A 7 22.63 10.35 10.39
CA ARG A 7 23.67 9.65 9.62
C ARG A 7 23.16 8.36 8.98
N ALA A 8 22.42 7.52 9.72
CA ALA A 8 21.83 6.30 9.19
C ALA A 8 20.87 6.59 8.03
N TYR A 9 19.99 7.59 8.19
CA TYR A 9 19.08 8.03 7.13
C TYR A 9 19.85 8.55 5.90
N ARG A 10 20.84 9.43 6.10
CA ARG A 10 21.68 9.91 5.00
C ARG A 10 22.35 8.78 4.24
N LYS A 11 22.77 7.72 4.93
CA LYS A 11 23.41 6.54 4.33
C LYS A 11 22.43 5.64 3.58
N LEU A 12 21.19 5.49 4.08
CA LEU A 12 20.14 4.73 3.40
C LEU A 12 19.62 5.42 2.14
N PHE A 13 19.58 6.76 2.15
CA PHE A 13 19.04 7.58 1.07
C PHE A 13 20.10 8.31 0.24
N SER A 14 21.40 8.10 0.48
CA SER A 14 22.50 8.75 -0.25
C SER A 14 22.46 8.48 -1.75
N HIS A 15 21.87 7.35 -2.15
CA HIS A 15 21.72 6.93 -3.55
C HIS A 15 20.40 7.37 -4.19
N THR A 16 19.57 8.14 -3.46
CA THR A 16 18.28 8.64 -3.95
C THR A 16 18.31 10.17 -4.08
N SER A 17 17.68 10.72 -5.12
CA SER A 17 17.60 12.18 -5.36
C SER A 17 16.89 12.96 -4.23
N TYR A 18 16.29 12.26 -3.27
CA TYR A 18 15.50 12.79 -2.16
C TYR A 18 16.31 13.07 -0.88
N GLY A 19 17.61 12.71 -0.84
CA GLY A 19 18.39 12.57 0.40
C GLY A 19 18.66 13.83 1.24
N LYS A 20 18.39 15.06 0.78
CA LYS A 20 18.60 16.29 1.58
C LYS A 20 17.31 16.94 2.09
N TYR A 21 16.26 17.02 1.28
CA TYR A 21 15.00 17.68 1.64
C TYR A 21 14.17 16.86 2.66
N ASP A 22 14.14 15.53 2.52
CA ASP A 22 13.30 14.66 3.37
C ASP A 22 13.80 14.53 4.82
N ILE A 23 15.10 14.76 5.05
CA ILE A 23 15.70 14.60 6.39
C ILE A 23 15.22 15.68 7.36
N HIS A 24 15.03 16.91 6.85
CA HIS A 24 14.51 18.01 7.65
C HIS A 24 13.02 17.82 7.97
N MET A 25 12.25 17.21 7.07
CA MET A 25 10.85 16.88 7.33
C MET A 25 10.68 15.76 8.34
N LEU A 26 11.65 14.85 8.49
CA LEU A 26 11.60 13.83 9.55
C LEU A 26 11.89 14.37 10.95
N SER A 27 12.49 15.55 11.09
CA SER A 27 12.54 16.23 12.39
C SER A 27 11.20 16.82 12.81
N ASP A 28 10.31 17.10 11.87
CA ASP A 28 8.96 17.59 12.14
C ASP A 28 8.08 16.46 12.70
N GLU A 29 7.58 16.66 13.90
CA GLU A 29 6.73 15.72 14.62
C GLU A 29 5.38 15.51 13.92
N LEU A 30 4.79 16.58 13.39
CA LEU A 30 3.52 16.51 12.67
C LEU A 30 3.67 15.64 11.42
N HIS A 31 4.76 15.82 10.68
CA HIS A 31 5.07 15.01 9.50
C HIS A 31 5.29 13.53 9.84
N ARG A 32 6.04 13.24 10.92
CA ARG A 32 6.24 11.85 11.39
C ARG A 32 4.90 11.21 11.77
N ARG A 33 4.05 11.93 12.49
CA ARG A 33 2.73 11.44 12.91
C ARG A 33 1.84 11.16 11.69
N ASN A 34 1.81 12.06 10.71
CA ASN A 34 1.06 11.87 9.48
C ASN A 34 1.55 10.66 8.67
N LYS A 35 2.87 10.47 8.55
CA LYS A 35 3.44 9.29 7.90
C LYS A 35 3.10 8.01 8.65
N TYR A 36 3.24 7.98 9.97
CA TYR A 36 2.86 6.84 10.80
C TYR A 36 1.39 6.47 10.61
N ASN A 37 0.50 7.46 10.72
CA ASN A 37 -0.93 7.27 10.54
C ASN A 37 -1.26 6.75 9.14
N PHE A 38 -0.61 7.28 8.10
CA PHE A 38 -0.79 6.78 6.73
C PHE A 38 -0.46 5.29 6.64
N TYR A 39 0.73 4.87 7.07
CA TYR A 39 1.14 3.46 7.01
C TYR A 39 0.29 2.56 7.89
N PHE A 40 -0.09 3.03 9.08
CA PHE A 40 -0.93 2.28 10.01
C PHE A 40 -2.33 2.07 9.45
N ILE A 41 -3.04 3.16 9.11
CA ILE A 41 -4.42 3.12 8.62
C ILE A 41 -4.48 2.32 7.31
N SER A 42 -3.55 2.55 6.38
CA SER A 42 -3.57 1.83 5.12
C SER A 42 -3.31 0.34 5.31
N SER A 43 -2.36 -0.03 6.18
CA SER A 43 -2.06 -1.44 6.45
C SER A 43 -3.22 -2.11 7.18
N ALA A 44 -3.84 -1.45 8.16
CA ALA A 44 -5.02 -1.97 8.86
C ALA A 44 -6.19 -2.21 7.92
N SER A 45 -6.49 -1.22 7.07
CA SER A 45 -7.58 -1.30 6.09
C SER A 45 -7.34 -2.44 5.09
N LEU A 46 -6.14 -2.55 4.53
CA LEU A 46 -5.80 -3.60 3.58
C LEU A 46 -5.76 -4.98 4.21
N SER A 47 -5.23 -5.12 5.43
CA SER A 47 -5.27 -6.39 6.17
C SER A 47 -6.72 -6.82 6.42
N LEU A 48 -7.60 -5.91 6.84
CA LEU A 48 -9.01 -6.22 7.08
C LEU A 48 -9.70 -6.67 5.79
N ILE A 49 -9.62 -5.87 4.72
CA ILE A 49 -10.21 -6.22 3.41
C ILE A 49 -9.69 -7.58 2.94
N SER A 50 -8.37 -7.77 2.97
CA SER A 50 -7.75 -9.00 2.46
C SER A 50 -8.11 -10.21 3.31
N ALA A 51 -8.17 -10.07 4.64
CA ALA A 51 -8.59 -11.14 5.54
C ALA A 51 -10.05 -11.55 5.28
N THR A 52 -10.96 -10.58 5.11
CA THR A 52 -12.38 -10.86 4.85
C THR A 52 -12.54 -11.70 3.59
N PHE A 53 -11.92 -11.31 2.48
CA PHE A 53 -12.01 -12.08 1.23
C PHE A 53 -11.25 -13.40 1.29
N PHE A 54 -10.08 -13.44 1.93
CA PHE A 54 -9.29 -14.66 2.08
C PHE A 54 -10.04 -15.73 2.88
N ILE A 55 -10.62 -15.36 4.03
CA ILE A 55 -11.43 -16.26 4.86
C ILE A 55 -12.69 -16.70 4.08
N GLY A 56 -13.35 -15.79 3.37
CA GLY A 56 -14.47 -16.13 2.51
C GLY A 56 -14.11 -17.17 1.45
N LEU A 57 -12.95 -17.03 0.80
CA LEU A 57 -12.48 -17.95 -0.22
C LEU A 57 -12.08 -19.33 0.34
N LEU A 58 -11.58 -19.40 1.58
CA LEU A 58 -11.31 -20.68 2.24
C LEU A 58 -12.58 -21.53 2.44
N SER A 59 -13.75 -20.90 2.45
CA SER A 59 -15.05 -21.58 2.61
C SER A 59 -15.63 -22.12 1.30
N VAL A 60 -15.01 -21.83 0.16
CA VAL A 60 -15.49 -22.28 -1.15
C VAL A 60 -15.24 -23.78 -1.31
N ASN A 61 -16.29 -24.54 -1.65
CA ASN A 61 -16.17 -25.96 -1.97
C ASN A 61 -15.55 -26.14 -3.37
N THR A 62 -14.23 -26.35 -3.40
CA THR A 62 -13.46 -26.49 -4.65
C THR A 62 -13.81 -27.73 -5.47
N ALA A 63 -14.44 -28.75 -4.87
CA ALA A 63 -14.85 -29.97 -5.57
C ALA A 63 -16.05 -29.77 -6.51
N ALA A 64 -16.79 -28.66 -6.37
CA ALA A 64 -17.98 -28.34 -7.17
C ALA A 64 -17.68 -27.38 -8.34
N VAL A 65 -16.42 -27.04 -8.57
CA VAL A 65 -16.01 -25.93 -9.44
C VAL A 65 -15.26 -26.43 -10.68
N SER A 66 -15.47 -25.78 -11.83
CA SER A 66 -14.72 -26.08 -13.06
C SER A 66 -13.22 -25.83 -12.87
N LEU A 67 -12.37 -26.48 -13.68
CA LEU A 67 -10.91 -26.29 -13.59
C LEU A 67 -10.48 -24.82 -13.79
N ALA A 68 -11.10 -24.10 -14.73
CA ALA A 68 -10.81 -22.69 -14.99
C ALA A 68 -11.17 -21.82 -13.77
N SER A 69 -12.38 -21.99 -13.26
CA SER A 69 -12.88 -21.30 -12.05
C SER A 69 -12.06 -21.65 -10.80
N HIS A 70 -11.47 -22.86 -10.73
CA HIS A 70 -10.56 -23.23 -9.65
C HIS A 70 -9.25 -22.45 -9.70
N VAL A 71 -8.67 -22.25 -10.89
CA VAL A 71 -7.47 -21.42 -11.08
C VAL A 71 -7.74 -19.97 -10.67
N GLU A 72 -8.90 -19.41 -11.04
CA GLU A 72 -9.28 -18.05 -10.65
C GLU A 72 -9.37 -17.87 -9.13
N ILE A 73 -9.99 -18.83 -8.42
CA ILE A 73 -10.04 -18.83 -6.96
C ILE A 73 -8.64 -18.89 -6.36
N ILE A 74 -7.78 -19.79 -6.84
CA ILE A 74 -6.40 -19.93 -6.31
C ILE A 74 -5.60 -18.63 -6.50
N ILE A 75 -5.67 -18.04 -7.69
CA ILE A 75 -4.99 -16.78 -7.99
C ILE A 75 -5.54 -15.66 -7.10
N SER A 76 -6.87 -15.61 -6.93
CA SER A 76 -7.51 -14.64 -6.03
C SER A 76 -7.01 -14.78 -4.59
N MET A 77 -7.00 -16.01 -4.06
CA MET A 77 -6.48 -16.32 -2.72
C MET A 77 -5.02 -15.93 -2.55
N PHE A 78 -4.18 -16.22 -3.55
CA PHE A 78 -2.76 -15.86 -3.54
C PHE A 78 -2.54 -14.36 -3.42
N PHE A 79 -3.29 -13.55 -4.19
CA PHE A 79 -3.19 -12.10 -4.11
C PHE A 79 -3.68 -11.53 -2.78
N PHE A 80 -4.79 -12.04 -2.23
CA PHE A 80 -5.23 -11.63 -0.89
C PHE A 80 -4.23 -12.04 0.19
N ALA A 81 -3.61 -13.22 0.08
CA ALA A 81 -2.57 -13.68 1.01
C ALA A 81 -1.32 -12.80 0.98
N ILE A 82 -0.85 -12.38 -0.21
CA ILE A 82 0.27 -11.42 -0.33
C ILE A 82 -0.05 -10.13 0.41
N SER A 83 -1.20 -9.54 0.13
CA SER A 83 -1.63 -8.31 0.78
C SER A 83 -1.72 -8.47 2.29
N LEU A 84 -2.40 -9.52 2.76
CA LEU A 84 -2.58 -9.79 4.18
C LEU A 84 -1.22 -9.95 4.88
N SER A 85 -0.29 -10.72 4.29
CA SER A 85 1.02 -10.99 4.89
C SER A 85 1.85 -9.72 5.04
N VAL A 86 1.98 -8.94 3.97
CA VAL A 86 2.78 -7.70 3.97
C VAL A 86 2.16 -6.64 4.88
N ASN A 87 0.84 -6.49 4.86
CA ASN A 87 0.15 -5.48 5.67
C ASN A 87 0.14 -5.85 7.16
N SER A 88 -0.07 -7.12 7.51
CA SER A 88 0.01 -7.58 8.90
C SER A 88 1.43 -7.50 9.45
N PHE A 89 2.45 -7.84 8.65
CA PHE A 89 3.85 -7.60 9.06
C PHE A 89 4.13 -6.12 9.32
N SER A 90 3.62 -5.24 8.45
CA SER A 90 3.80 -3.79 8.62
C SER A 90 3.13 -3.27 9.89
N LEU A 91 1.91 -3.74 10.20
CA LEU A 91 1.20 -3.42 11.44
C LEU A 91 1.97 -3.91 12.66
N PHE A 92 2.49 -5.13 12.60
CA PHE A 92 3.30 -5.69 13.69
C PHE A 92 4.53 -4.85 13.98
N GLN A 93 5.26 -4.42 12.94
CA GLN A 93 6.41 -3.53 13.10
C GLN A 93 6.01 -2.16 13.68
N LEU A 94 4.92 -1.56 13.18
CA LEU A 94 4.40 -0.29 13.69
C LEU A 94 3.90 -0.39 15.14
N PHE A 95 3.39 -1.55 15.54
CA PHE A 95 2.94 -1.83 16.89
C PHE A 95 4.11 -1.97 17.87
N ILE A 96 5.12 -2.79 17.53
CA ILE A 96 6.32 -2.96 18.36
C ILE A 96 7.02 -1.62 18.61
N SER A 97 7.07 -0.77 17.59
CA SER A 97 7.71 0.54 17.66
C SER A 97 6.83 1.67 18.18
N ALA A 98 5.59 1.38 18.60
CA ALA A 98 4.68 2.42 19.03
C ALA A 98 5.11 3.11 20.35
N SER A 99 5.86 2.41 21.20
CA SER A 99 6.26 2.86 22.54
C SER A 99 7.54 3.72 22.56
N ASP A 100 8.42 3.61 21.55
CA ASP A 100 9.64 4.40 21.45
C ASP A 100 9.66 5.23 20.16
N GLU A 101 9.72 6.57 20.30
CA GLU A 101 9.82 7.50 19.18
C GLU A 101 11.09 7.29 18.34
N ILE A 102 12.16 6.74 18.92
CA ILE A 102 13.37 6.34 18.20
C ILE A 102 13.06 5.20 17.23
N ASP A 103 12.50 4.10 17.74
CA ASP A 103 12.16 2.91 16.95
C ASP A 103 11.10 3.23 15.90
N LYS A 104 10.10 4.03 16.27
CA LYS A 104 9.06 4.53 15.36
C LYS A 104 9.68 5.29 14.19
N THR A 105 10.64 6.17 14.49
CA THR A 105 11.35 6.90 13.45
C THR A 105 12.13 5.93 12.56
N GLU A 106 12.87 4.97 13.13
CA GLU A 106 13.66 3.99 12.36
C GLU A 106 12.78 3.10 11.45
N ILE A 107 11.60 2.71 11.90
CA ILE A 107 10.66 1.94 11.05
C ILE A 107 10.07 2.80 9.92
N LEU A 108 9.72 4.06 10.19
CA LEU A 108 9.26 4.97 9.13
C LEU A 108 10.34 5.22 8.07
N ILE A 109 11.61 5.17 8.48
CA ILE A 109 12.77 5.27 7.61
C ILE A 109 12.85 4.01 6.73
N ILE A 110 12.75 2.82 7.33
CA ILE A 110 12.77 1.54 6.62
C ILE A 110 11.64 1.44 5.60
N PHE A 111 10.42 1.88 5.95
CA PHE A 111 9.27 1.86 5.03
C PHE A 111 9.42 2.78 3.81
N GLN A 112 10.30 3.76 3.89
CA GLN A 112 10.64 4.63 2.76
C GLN A 112 11.78 4.05 1.90
N TYR A 113 12.47 3.01 2.38
CA TYR A 113 13.50 2.35 1.59
C TYR A 113 12.89 1.74 0.33
N ARG A 114 13.54 1.92 -0.82
CA ARG A 114 12.99 1.59 -2.14
C ARG A 114 12.42 0.18 -2.22
N PHE A 115 13.11 -0.79 -1.63
CA PHE A 115 12.65 -2.18 -1.60
C PHE A 115 11.33 -2.35 -0.82
N PHE A 116 11.25 -1.78 0.38
CA PHE A 116 10.02 -1.81 1.18
C PHE A 116 8.89 -1.02 0.53
N ALA A 117 9.18 0.11 -0.10
CA ALA A 117 8.20 0.88 -0.85
C ALA A 117 7.61 0.07 -2.02
N ILE A 118 8.43 -0.70 -2.73
CA ILE A 118 7.98 -1.61 -3.80
C ILE A 118 7.11 -2.72 -3.22
N ILE A 119 7.55 -3.39 -2.15
CA ILE A 119 6.77 -4.45 -1.50
C ILE A 119 5.42 -3.91 -1.01
N LYS A 120 5.41 -2.71 -0.42
CA LYS A 120 4.17 -2.06 -0.02
C LYS A 120 3.27 -1.77 -1.21
N LEU A 121 3.82 -1.22 -2.30
CA LEU A 121 3.03 -0.98 -3.51
C LEU A 121 2.39 -2.27 -4.04
N ILE A 122 3.15 -3.38 -4.07
CA ILE A 122 2.60 -4.70 -4.43
C ILE A 122 1.42 -5.03 -3.51
N SER A 123 1.58 -4.92 -2.19
CA SER A 123 0.50 -5.20 -1.23
C SER A 123 -0.74 -4.30 -1.38
N PHE A 124 -0.59 -3.07 -1.88
CA PHE A 124 -1.73 -2.20 -2.19
C PHE A 124 -2.48 -2.66 -3.44
N LEU A 125 -1.76 -3.14 -4.45
CA LEU A 125 -2.33 -3.58 -5.72
C LEU A 125 -2.86 -5.01 -5.66
N SER A 126 -2.33 -5.86 -4.78
CA SER A 126 -2.72 -7.26 -4.71
C SER A 126 -4.22 -7.47 -4.47
N PRO A 127 -4.91 -6.79 -3.51
CA PRO A 127 -6.35 -7.00 -3.32
C PRO A 127 -7.17 -6.63 -4.55
N PHE A 128 -6.73 -5.64 -5.32
CA PHE A 128 -7.38 -5.27 -6.57
C PHE A 128 -7.29 -6.40 -7.60
N PHE A 129 -6.10 -6.98 -7.80
CA PHE A 129 -5.96 -8.16 -8.67
C PHE A 129 -6.75 -9.35 -8.13
N GLY A 130 -6.70 -9.60 -6.81
CA GLY A 130 -7.49 -10.63 -6.16
C GLY A 130 -8.98 -10.50 -6.44
N MET A 131 -9.52 -9.28 -6.37
CA MET A 131 -10.91 -8.98 -6.70
C MET A 131 -11.25 -9.20 -8.17
N ILE A 132 -10.36 -8.88 -9.11
CA ILE A 132 -10.60 -9.14 -10.55
C ILE A 132 -10.82 -10.64 -10.80
N PHE A 133 -9.93 -11.48 -10.26
CA PHE A 133 -10.05 -12.94 -10.40
C PHE A 133 -11.26 -13.47 -9.63
N LEU A 134 -11.58 -12.89 -8.47
CA LEU A 134 -12.79 -13.26 -7.72
C LEU A 134 -14.07 -12.93 -8.50
N ILE A 135 -14.12 -11.79 -9.19
CA ILE A 135 -15.26 -11.42 -10.03
C ILE A 135 -15.31 -12.33 -11.26
N ALA A 136 -14.16 -12.66 -11.87
CA ALA A 136 -14.09 -13.53 -13.04
C ALA A 136 -14.67 -14.93 -12.75
N TYR A 137 -14.39 -15.45 -11.54
CA TYR A 137 -15.00 -16.69 -11.03
C TYR A 137 -16.53 -16.70 -11.11
N PHE A 138 -17.20 -15.57 -10.87
CA PHE A 138 -18.65 -15.47 -11.02
C PHE A 138 -19.06 -15.09 -12.44
N ASN A 139 -18.33 -14.18 -13.09
CA ASN A 139 -18.60 -13.67 -14.42
C ASN A 139 -17.38 -12.94 -15.03
N GLU A 140 -16.77 -13.55 -16.06
CA GLU A 140 -15.62 -12.99 -16.78
C GLU A 140 -15.91 -11.63 -17.43
N TYR A 141 -17.11 -11.41 -17.99
CA TYR A 141 -17.46 -10.14 -18.64
C TYR A 141 -17.54 -8.98 -17.64
N ILE A 142 -18.12 -9.23 -16.45
CA ILE A 142 -18.17 -8.22 -15.37
C ILE A 142 -16.76 -7.90 -14.89
N SER A 143 -15.87 -8.89 -14.85
CA SER A 143 -14.46 -8.70 -14.48
C SER A 143 -13.75 -7.77 -15.46
N ILE A 144 -13.93 -7.99 -16.77
CA ILE A 144 -13.38 -7.13 -17.83
C ILE A 144 -13.90 -5.71 -17.71
N VAL A 145 -15.22 -5.53 -17.55
CA VAL A 145 -15.83 -4.20 -17.38
C VAL A 145 -15.27 -3.49 -16.14
N SER A 146 -15.15 -4.21 -15.03
CA SER A 146 -14.59 -3.67 -13.77
C SER A 146 -13.14 -3.22 -13.94
N PHE A 147 -12.33 -3.99 -14.67
CA PHE A 147 -10.95 -3.64 -14.99
C PHE A 147 -10.85 -2.38 -15.86
N ILE A 148 -11.71 -2.25 -16.89
CA ILE A 148 -11.77 -1.06 -17.74
C ILE A 148 -12.15 0.18 -16.92
N ILE A 149 -13.18 0.09 -16.07
CA ILE A 149 -13.60 1.18 -15.19
C ILE A 149 -12.45 1.61 -14.27
N PHE A 150 -11.71 0.66 -13.72
CA PHE A 150 -10.55 0.97 -12.87
C PHE A 150 -9.47 1.74 -13.64
N ILE A 151 -9.11 1.31 -14.86
CA ILE A 151 -8.13 2.02 -15.71
C ILE A 151 -8.60 3.45 -15.98
N LEU A 152 -9.89 3.63 -16.30
CA LEU A 152 -10.47 4.95 -16.51
C LEU A 152 -10.36 5.83 -15.26
N LEU A 153 -10.76 5.33 -14.10
CA LEU A 153 -10.67 6.05 -12.82
C LEU A 153 -9.22 6.44 -12.51
N PHE A 154 -8.27 5.53 -12.72
CA PHE A 154 -6.84 5.80 -12.50
C PHE A 154 -6.33 6.93 -13.42
N HIS A 155 -6.68 6.87 -14.70
CA HIS A 155 -6.32 7.90 -15.69
C HIS A 155 -6.93 9.27 -15.35
N TYR A 156 -8.23 9.29 -15.01
CA TYR A 156 -8.92 10.52 -14.65
C TYR A 156 -8.37 11.13 -13.35
N ASN A 157 -8.07 10.32 -12.34
CA ASN A 157 -7.44 10.80 -11.11
C ASN A 157 -6.09 11.49 -11.41
N GLY A 158 -5.27 10.91 -12.29
CA GLY A 158 -4.02 11.53 -12.73
C GLY A 158 -4.22 12.89 -13.40
N LYS A 159 -5.25 13.03 -14.25
CA LYS A 159 -5.60 14.31 -14.90
C LYS A 159 -6.14 15.33 -13.91
N VAL A 160 -7.06 14.93 -13.03
CA VAL A 160 -7.68 15.80 -12.02
C VAL A 160 -6.63 16.30 -11.03
N SER A 161 -5.76 15.41 -10.52
CA SER A 161 -4.67 15.78 -9.61
C SER A 161 -3.71 16.79 -10.23
N LYS A 162 -3.30 16.60 -11.50
CA LYS A 162 -2.45 17.58 -12.22
C LYS A 162 -3.14 18.93 -12.37
N ARG A 163 -4.43 18.96 -12.71
CA ARG A 163 -5.21 20.21 -12.81
C ARG A 163 -5.37 20.90 -11.46
N ALA A 164 -5.67 20.15 -10.40
CA ALA A 164 -5.81 20.66 -9.04
C ALA A 164 -4.49 21.29 -8.54
N LYS A 165 -3.34 20.62 -8.75
CA LYS A 165 -2.02 21.16 -8.39
C LYS A 165 -1.70 22.47 -9.12
N ARG A 166 -1.99 22.56 -10.41
CA ARG A 166 -1.80 23.81 -11.19
C ARG A 166 -2.66 24.94 -10.64
N LYS A 167 -3.92 24.67 -10.32
CA LYS A 167 -4.84 25.69 -9.77
C LYS A 167 -4.42 26.14 -8.36
N SER A 168 -3.96 25.22 -7.52
CA SER A 168 -3.43 25.52 -6.18
C SER A 168 -2.18 26.41 -6.24
N ASN A 169 -1.20 26.06 -7.09
CA ASN A 169 0.02 26.87 -7.25
C ASN A 169 -0.27 28.29 -7.78
N ASN A 170 -1.30 28.45 -8.63
CA ASN A 170 -1.71 29.76 -9.11
C ASN A 170 -2.39 30.62 -8.04
N ILE A 171 -2.94 30.02 -6.98
CA ILE A 171 -3.54 30.74 -5.85
C ILE A 171 -2.46 31.17 -4.86
N LEU A 172 -1.45 30.32 -4.62
CA LEU A 172 -0.33 30.61 -3.70
C LEU A 172 0.66 31.66 -4.22
N ASN A 173 0.73 31.84 -5.54
CA ASN A 173 1.64 32.80 -6.20
C ASN A 173 0.93 34.12 -6.60
N LYS A 174 -0.29 34.36 -6.11
CA LYS A 174 -1.00 35.64 -6.20
C LYS A 174 -0.98 36.32 -4.83
#